data_AF-A0A391PET5-F1
#
_entry.id   AF-A0A391PET5-F1
#
_cell.length_a   1.000
_cell.length_b   1.000
_cell.length_c   1.000
_cell.angle_alpha   90.00
_cell.angle_beta   90.00
_cell.angle_gamma   90.00
#
_symmetry.space_group_name_H-M   'P 1'
#
loop_
_entity.id
_entity.type
_entity.pdbx_description
1 polymer ?
#
loop_
_entity_poly.entity_id
_entity_poly.type
_entity_poly.pdbx_seq_one_letter_code
_entity_poly.pdbx_strand_id
1 'polypeptide(L)'
;MIDMSEPVCCNPVASGPMGDEDALAVAMRLKAIADPVRIKILSSLFSAADGEQTSGDLSEALGVGESTISHHIGQLRTAGLVLSDRPRHEGVSPGET
;
A
#
# COMPACT_ATOMS: atom_id res chain seq x y z
N MET A 1 -5.03 25.69 12.41
CA MET A 1 -5.94 25.62 11.26
C MET A 1 -5.34 24.59 10.32
N ILE A 2 -5.96 23.42 10.20
CA ILE A 2 -5.50 22.37 9.27
C ILE A 2 -6.09 22.72 7.91
N ASP A 3 -5.24 22.98 6.92
CA ASP A 3 -5.70 23.20 5.55
C ASP A 3 -6.17 21.85 4.98
N MET A 4 -7.47 21.76 4.69
CA MET A 4 -8.15 20.59 4.10
C MET A 4 -8.62 20.94 2.67
N SER A 5 -7.93 21.86 1.98
CA SER A 5 -8.34 22.31 0.64
C SER A 5 -8.26 21.20 -0.42
N GLU A 6 -7.53 20.13 -0.11
CA GLU A 6 -7.60 18.85 -0.81
C GLU A 6 -8.19 17.77 0.12
N PRO A 7 -9.21 17.01 -0.33
CA PRO A 7 -9.93 16.09 0.55
C PRO A 7 -9.02 14.94 0.98
N VAL A 8 -8.65 14.92 2.26
CA VAL A 8 -8.27 13.68 2.94
C VAL A 8 -9.57 12.90 3.15
N CYS A 9 -9.97 12.11 2.15
CA CYS A 9 -11.13 11.24 2.19
C CYS A 9 -10.93 10.14 3.24
N CYS A 10 -11.07 10.46 4.53
CA CYS A 10 -10.86 9.51 5.62
C CYS A 10 -11.96 9.65 6.66
N ASN A 11 -13.02 8.87 6.47
CA ASN A 11 -14.20 8.87 7.34
C ASN A 11 -13.91 8.60 8.85
N PRO A 12 -12.86 7.89 9.33
CA PRO A 12 -12.67 7.74 10.79
C PRO A 12 -12.05 8.97 11.46
N VAL A 13 -11.34 9.84 10.74
CA VAL A 13 -10.66 11.00 11.34
C VAL A 13 -11.63 12.16 11.59
N ALA A 14 -12.69 12.25 10.79
CA ALA A 14 -13.66 13.35 10.83
C ALA A 14 -15.00 12.97 11.51
N SER A 15 -15.10 11.78 12.12
CA SER A 15 -16.38 11.23 12.63
C SER A 15 -16.78 11.70 14.05
N GLY A 16 -15.96 12.49 14.74
CA GLY A 16 -16.24 12.97 16.10
C GLY A 16 -15.06 12.74 17.06
N PRO A 17 -15.27 12.93 18.39
CA PRO A 17 -14.23 12.68 19.39
C PRO A 17 -13.76 11.21 19.30
N MET A 18 -12.46 11.03 19.12
CA MET A 18 -11.82 9.74 18.97
C MET A 18 -11.14 9.35 20.28
N GLY A 19 -11.30 8.09 20.70
CA GLY A 19 -10.56 7.56 21.85
C GLY A 19 -9.08 7.42 21.54
N ASP A 20 -8.23 7.41 22.57
CA ASP A 20 -6.77 7.35 22.41
C ASP A 20 -6.29 6.11 21.62
N GLU A 21 -6.98 4.97 21.79
CA GLU A 21 -6.65 3.73 21.09
C GLU A 21 -6.93 3.81 19.59
N ASP A 22 -8.10 4.35 19.21
CA ASP A 22 -8.45 4.61 17.81
C ASP A 22 -7.50 5.64 17.18
N ALA A 23 -7.17 6.70 17.93
CA ALA A 23 -6.22 7.72 17.52
C ALA A 23 -4.84 7.14 17.23
N LEU A 24 -4.36 6.25 18.11
CA LEU A 24 -3.10 5.55 17.94
C LEU A 24 -3.14 4.62 16.71
N ALA A 25 -4.24 3.88 16.53
CA ALA A 25 -4.40 2.98 15.38
C ALA A 25 -4.41 3.74 14.04
N VAL A 26 -5.03 4.92 14.00
CA VAL A 26 -4.99 5.84 12.84
C VAL A 26 -3.57 6.37 12.64
N ALA A 27 -2.94 6.89 13.69
CA ALA A 27 -1.59 7.45 13.61
C ALA A 27 -0.56 6.44 13.09
N MET A 28 -0.68 5.17 13.50
CA MET A 28 0.17 4.08 13.02
C MET A 28 0.02 3.83 11.52
N ARG A 29 -1.22 3.85 11.00
CA ARG A 29 -1.47 3.73 9.55
C ARG A 29 -0.96 4.94 8.78
N LEU A 30 -1.21 6.15 9.27
CA LEU A 30 -0.70 7.38 8.67
C LEU A 30 0.83 7.41 8.64
N LYS A 31 1.49 6.97 9.73
CA LYS A 31 2.96 6.82 9.78
C LYS A 31 3.46 5.85 8.71
N ALA A 32 2.75 4.74 8.50
CA ALA A 32 3.07 3.80 7.44
C ALA A 32 2.81 4.37 6.04
N ILE A 33 2.01 5.41 5.87
CA ILE A 33 1.83 6.09 4.57
C ILE A 33 2.84 7.22 4.39
N ALA A 34 3.26 7.91 5.45
CA ALA A 34 4.09 9.12 5.43
C ALA A 34 5.57 8.90 5.03
N ASP A 35 5.80 8.30 3.86
CA ASP A 35 7.08 8.15 3.19
C ASP A 35 6.87 8.27 1.67
N PRO A 36 7.74 9.01 0.96
CA PRO A 36 7.55 9.31 -0.45
C PRO A 36 7.54 8.07 -1.34
N VAL A 37 8.32 7.02 -1.02
CA VAL A 37 8.33 5.77 -1.79
C VAL A 37 7.05 5.00 -1.54
N ARG A 38 6.58 4.91 -0.29
CA ARG A 38 5.32 4.23 0.05
C ARG A 38 4.10 4.90 -0.57
N ILE A 39 4.06 6.24 -0.62
CA ILE A 39 3.00 6.98 -1.34
C ILE A 39 2.99 6.63 -2.83
N LYS A 40 4.17 6.61 -3.46
CA LYS A 40 4.26 6.26 -4.89
C LYS A 40 3.88 4.80 -5.17
N ILE A 41 4.26 3.87 -4.28
CA ILE A 41 3.81 2.47 -4.36
C ILE A 41 2.29 2.39 -4.31
N LEU A 42 1.65 3.04 -3.33
CA LEU A 42 0.18 3.06 -3.21
C LEU A 42 -0.48 3.70 -4.44
N SER A 43 0.06 4.82 -4.92
CA SER A 43 -0.44 5.48 -6.14
C SER A 43 -0.34 4.58 -7.37
N SER A 44 0.75 3.81 -7.49
CA SER A 44 0.94 2.86 -8.59
C SER A 44 -0.08 1.72 -8.52
N LEU A 45 -0.28 1.14 -7.33
CA LEU A 45 -1.27 0.09 -7.09
C LEU A 45 -2.71 0.56 -7.37
N PHE A 46 -3.08 1.78 -6.95
CA PHE A 46 -4.40 2.35 -7.25
C PHE A 46 -4.63 2.63 -8.74
N SER A 47 -3.56 2.77 -9.52
CA SER A 47 -3.63 3.01 -10.97
C SER A 47 -3.53 1.73 -11.79
N ALA A 48 -3.23 0.58 -11.16
CA ALA A 48 -3.13 -0.72 -11.83
C ALA A 48 -4.53 -1.24 -12.17
N ALA A 49 -4.69 -1.83 -13.36
CA ALA A 49 -5.98 -2.31 -13.86
C ALA A 49 -6.63 -3.33 -12.90
N ASP A 50 -5.83 -4.23 -12.33
CA ASP A 50 -6.27 -5.28 -11.41
C ASP A 50 -6.00 -4.94 -9.93
N GLY A 51 -5.44 -3.75 -9.65
CA GLY A 51 -5.04 -3.35 -8.30
C GLY A 51 -3.79 -4.07 -7.75
N GLU A 52 -3.11 -4.84 -8.60
CA GLU A 52 -1.96 -5.68 -8.24
C GLU A 52 -0.72 -5.31 -9.07
N GLN A 53 0.46 -5.38 -8.47
CA GLN A 53 1.76 -5.23 -9.14
C GLN A 53 2.81 -6.09 -8.44
N THR A 54 3.79 -6.58 -9.20
CA THR A 54 4.93 -7.29 -8.61
C THR A 54 5.95 -6.32 -8.02
N SER A 55 6.82 -6.80 -7.13
CA SER A 55 7.93 -5.99 -6.61
C SER A 55 8.92 -5.55 -7.70
N GLY A 56 9.06 -6.35 -8.77
CA GLY A 56 9.88 -6.02 -9.94
C GLY A 56 9.29 -4.85 -10.72
N ASP A 57 7.99 -4.92 -11.04
CA ASP A 57 7.29 -3.84 -11.77
C ASP A 57 7.37 -2.52 -11.01
N LEU A 58 7.16 -2.56 -9.69
CA LEU A 58 7.28 -1.40 -8.81
C LEU A 58 8.72 -0.86 -8.76
N SER A 59 9.71 -1.74 -8.76
CA SER A 59 11.14 -1.36 -8.78
C SER A 59 11.49 -0.64 -10.08
N GLU A 60 11.04 -1.17 -11.23
CA GLU A 60 11.25 -0.56 -12.54
C GLU A 60 10.53 0.79 -12.65
N ALA A 61 9.24 0.84 -12.30
CA ALA A 61 8.43 2.05 -12.40
C ALA A 61 8.93 3.20 -11.51
N LEU A 62 9.49 2.88 -10.35
CA LEU A 62 9.94 3.86 -9.36
C LEU A 62 11.44 4.17 -9.44
N GLY A 63 12.22 3.38 -10.19
CA GLY A 63 13.68 3.48 -10.23
C GLY A 63 14.33 3.20 -8.88
N VAL A 64 13.71 2.36 -8.06
CA VAL A 64 14.16 2.03 -6.70
C VAL A 64 14.40 0.53 -6.62
N GLY A 65 15.56 0.09 -6.14
CA GLY A 65 15.89 -1.34 -6.12
C GLY A 65 14.89 -2.22 -5.37
N GLU A 66 14.69 -3.45 -5.85
CA GLU A 66 13.71 -4.41 -5.33
C GLU A 66 13.82 -4.70 -3.82
N SER A 67 15.02 -4.68 -3.24
CA SER A 67 15.23 -4.84 -1.80
C SER A 67 14.55 -3.72 -1.00
N THR A 68 14.69 -2.49 -1.48
CA THR A 68 14.08 -1.29 -0.88
C THR A 68 12.56 -1.32 -1.08
N ILE A 69 12.09 -1.70 -2.27
CA ILE A 69 10.65 -1.90 -2.52
C ILE A 69 10.06 -2.94 -1.58
N SER A 70 10.72 -4.09 -1.43
CA SER A 70 10.28 -5.17 -0.52
C SER A 70 10.21 -4.70 0.93
N HIS A 71 11.18 -3.89 1.37
CA HIS A 71 11.17 -3.28 2.70
C HIS A 71 9.93 -2.39 2.89
N HIS A 72 9.65 -1.51 1.93
CA HIS A 72 8.49 -0.62 1.97
C HIS A 72 7.16 -1.37 1.92
N ILE A 73 7.03 -2.40 1.07
CA ILE A 73 5.86 -3.28 1.03
C ILE A 73 5.66 -4.00 2.37
N GLY A 74 6.73 -4.47 3.01
CA GLY A 74 6.66 -5.09 4.34
C GLY A 74 6.10 -4.13 5.41
N GLN A 75 6.50 -2.86 5.37
CA GLN A 75 5.98 -1.82 6.28
C GLN A 75 4.49 -1.54 6.02
N LEU A 76 4.10 -1.39 4.75
CA LEU A 76 2.69 -1.21 4.37
C LEU A 76 1.83 -2.42 4.79
N ARG A 77 2.35 -3.64 4.62
CA ARG A 77 1.66 -4.87 5.01
C ARG A 77 1.48 -4.97 6.52
N THR A 78 2.51 -4.61 7.29
CA THR A 78 2.44 -4.58 8.76
C THR A 78 1.38 -3.60 9.26
N ALA A 79 1.15 -2.51 8.53
CA ALA A 79 0.08 -1.55 8.80
C ALA A 79 -1.29 -1.96 8.23
N GLY A 80 -1.39 -3.10 7.55
CA GLY A 80 -2.62 -3.60 6.93
C GLY A 80 -3.06 -2.81 5.70
N LEU A 81 -2.14 -2.10 5.03
CA LEU A 81 -2.44 -1.24 3.87
C LEU A 81 -2.33 -1.98 2.52
N VAL A 82 -1.56 -3.07 2.48
CA VAL A 82 -1.39 -3.90 1.28
C VAL A 82 -1.43 -5.37 1.69
N LEU A 83 -1.87 -6.20 0.76
CA LEU A 83 -1.80 -7.66 0.86
C LEU A 83 -0.68 -8.16 -0.05
N SER A 84 -0.15 -9.35 0.25
CA SER A 84 0.79 -10.04 -0.62
C SER A 84 0.17 -11.37 -0.98
N ASP A 85 -0.25 -11.52 -2.22
CA ASP A 85 -0.54 -12.83 -2.76
C ASP A 85 0.74 -13.40 -3.39
N ARG A 86 0.96 -14.70 -3.17
CA ARG A 86 1.89 -15.45 -3.99
C ARG A 86 1.01 -16.38 -4.81
N PRO A 87 0.72 -16.03 -6.08
CA PRO A 87 -0.07 -16.92 -6.91
C PRO A 87 0.62 -18.28 -6.86
N ARG A 88 -0.10 -19.30 -6.38
CA ARG A 88 0.39 -20.66 -6.50
C ARG A 88 0.65 -20.84 -7.98
N HIS A 89 1.87 -21.19 -8.35
CA HIS A 89 2.18 -21.64 -9.69
C HIS A 89 1.47 -22.99 -9.86
N GLU A 90 0.16 -22.96 -10.12
CA GLU A 90 -0.57 -24.13 -10.62
C GLU A 90 0.14 -24.43 -11.94
N GLY A 91 0.91 -25.52 -11.94
CA GLY A 91 1.73 -25.89 -13.09
C GLY A 91 0.84 -25.93 -14.33
N VAL A 92 1.12 -25.07 -15.30
CA VAL A 92 0.65 -25.30 -16.67
C VAL A 92 1.24 -26.64 -17.07
N SER A 93 0.40 -27.67 -17.08
CA SER A 93 0.73 -28.95 -17.69
C SER A 93 0.81 -28.72 -19.21
N PRO A 94 1.97 -28.92 -19.86
CA PRO A 94 2.03 -28.90 -21.31
C PRO A 94 1.47 -30.23 -21.79
N GLY A 95 0.19 -30.25 -22.17
CA GLY A 95 -0.38 -31.38 -22.86
C GLY A 95 -1.88 -31.47 -22.66
N GLU A 96 -2.63 -30.94 -23.62
CA GLU A 96 -3.61 -31.72 -24.36
C GLU A 96 -3.81 -31.06 -25.74
N THR A 97 -3.89 -31.94 -26.74
CA THR A 97 -3.77 -31.82 -28.21
C THR A 97 -4.43 -30.65 -28.90
#